data_AF-A0A453D017-F1
#
_entry.id   AF-A0A453D017-F1
#
_cell.length_a   1.000
_cell.length_b   1.000
_cell.length_c   1.000
_cell.angle_alpha   90.00
_cell.angle_beta   90.00
_cell.angle_gamma   90.00
#
_symmetry.space_group_name_H-M   'P 1'
#
loop_
_entity.id
_entity.type
_entity.pdbx_description
1 polymer ?
#
loop_
_entity_poly.entity_id
_entity_poly.type
_entity_poly.pdbx_seq_one_letter_code
_entity_poly.pdbx_strand_id
1 'polypeptide(L)'
;MKEDISIAKAIAIVLERNPHLRQEGIAHDVLQWYLCRMEGWFATDADAISLQCWDQEVLLPGGHGLMVRGYRPVINTLAKGLDIRLGHRGC
;
A
#
# COMPACT_ATOMS: atom_id res chain seq x y z
N MET A 1 -2.42 22.43 -14.37
CA MET A 1 -2.24 21.01 -13.99
C MET A 1 -3.60 20.35 -13.97
N LYS A 2 -3.73 19.09 -14.42
CA LYS A 2 -4.96 18.33 -14.18
C LYS A 2 -5.03 18.01 -12.68
N GLU A 3 -6.19 18.21 -12.08
CA GLU A 3 -6.47 17.77 -10.72
C GLU A 3 -6.26 16.26 -10.63
N ASP A 4 -5.62 15.82 -9.55
CA ASP A 4 -5.43 14.40 -9.28
C ASP A 4 -6.76 13.76 -8.86
N ILE A 5 -6.91 12.47 -9.15
CA ILE A 5 -8.07 11.68 -8.76
C ILE A 5 -7.59 10.41 -8.08
N SER A 6 -8.45 9.79 -7.28
CA SER A 6 -8.11 8.53 -6.66
C SER A 6 -8.11 7.36 -7.64
N ILE A 7 -7.38 6.29 -7.30
CA ILE A 7 -7.44 5.02 -8.05
C ILE A 7 -8.88 4.50 -8.12
N ALA A 8 -9.64 4.55 -7.02
CA ALA A 8 -11.04 4.14 -7.00
C ALA A 8 -11.87 4.94 -8.04
N LYS A 9 -11.67 6.26 -8.12
CA LYS A 9 -12.35 7.10 -9.11
C LYS A 9 -11.92 6.75 -10.53
N ALA A 10 -10.64 6.46 -10.75
CA ALA A 10 -10.13 6.05 -12.05
C ALA A 10 -10.74 4.73 -12.52
N ILE A 11 -10.81 3.72 -11.64
CA ILE A 11 -11.45 2.43 -11.92
C ILE A 11 -12.92 2.61 -12.28
N ALA A 12 -13.66 3.41 -11.50
CA ALA A 12 -15.06 3.70 -11.76
C ALA A 12 -15.27 4.30 -13.16
N ILE A 13 -14.45 5.29 -13.56
CA ILE A 13 -14.50 5.89 -14.90
C ILE A 13 -14.28 4.83 -15.99
N VAL A 14 -13.32 3.91 -15.81
CA VAL A 14 -13.04 2.85 -16.79
C VAL A 14 -14.21 1.89 -16.91
N LEU A 15 -14.81 1.46 -15.80
CA LEU A 15 -15.96 0.54 -15.77
C LEU A 15 -17.27 1.18 -16.24
N GLU A 16 -17.44 2.49 -16.07
CA GLU A 16 -18.54 3.25 -16.66
C GLU A 16 -18.40 3.34 -18.18
N ARG A 17 -17.19 3.60 -18.69
CA ARG A 17 -16.92 3.69 -20.13
C ARG A 17 -16.89 2.34 -20.83
N ASN A 18 -16.56 1.26 -20.10
CA ASN A 18 -16.45 -0.09 -20.63
C ASN A 18 -17.27 -1.07 -19.78
N PRO A 19 -18.61 -1.05 -19.86
CA PRO A 19 -19.46 -1.89 -19.01
C PRO A 19 -19.19 -3.39 -19.15
N HIS A 20 -18.71 -3.84 -20.31
CA HIS A 20 -18.34 -5.24 -20.57
C HIS A 20 -17.14 -5.74 -19.75
N LEU A 21 -16.35 -4.83 -19.15
CA LEU A 21 -15.26 -5.18 -18.21
C LEU A 21 -15.76 -5.41 -16.79
N ARG A 22 -17.04 -5.14 -16.49
CA ARG A 22 -17.60 -5.44 -15.18
C ARG A 22 -17.62 -6.93 -14.98
N GLN A 23 -17.04 -7.35 -13.87
CA GLN A 23 -16.98 -8.75 -13.48
C GLN A 23 -18.20 -9.09 -12.62
N GLU A 24 -18.67 -10.33 -12.75
CA GLU A 24 -19.78 -10.90 -11.98
C GLU A 24 -19.37 -12.23 -11.34
N GLY A 25 -20.07 -12.64 -10.29
CA GLY A 25 -19.78 -13.89 -9.57
C GLY A 25 -18.33 -13.99 -9.10
N ILE A 26 -17.70 -15.16 -9.30
CA ILE A 26 -16.32 -15.42 -8.83
C ILE A 26 -15.31 -14.44 -9.44
N ALA A 27 -15.50 -14.02 -10.69
CA ALA A 27 -14.59 -13.07 -11.32
C ALA A 27 -14.64 -11.70 -10.62
N HIS A 28 -15.80 -11.31 -10.10
CA HIS A 28 -15.95 -10.12 -9.27
C HIS A 28 -15.17 -10.25 -7.96
N ASP A 29 -15.34 -11.37 -7.26
CA ASP A 29 -14.66 -11.62 -5.97
C ASP A 29 -13.13 -11.62 -6.14
N VAL A 30 -12.63 -12.19 -7.23
CA VAL A 30 -11.20 -12.16 -7.56
C VAL A 30 -10.71 -10.73 -7.83
N LEU A 31 -11.48 -9.93 -8.57
CA LEU A 31 -11.13 -8.51 -8.78
C LEU A 31 -11.10 -7.73 -7.46
N GLN A 32 -12.10 -7.92 -6.59
CA GLN A 32 -12.13 -7.31 -5.26
C GLN A 32 -10.92 -7.73 -4.42
N TRP A 33 -10.51 -8.99 -4.49
CA TRP A 33 -9.30 -9.46 -3.80
C TRP A 33 -8.04 -8.74 -4.29
N TYR A 34 -7.89 -8.48 -5.59
CA TYR A 34 -6.77 -7.70 -6.12
C TYR A 34 -6.78 -6.24 -5.64
N LEU A 35 -7.96 -5.62 -5.56
CA LEU A 35 -8.10 -4.25 -5.03
C LEU A 35 -7.75 -4.21 -3.54
N CYS A 36 -8.29 -5.13 -2.74
CA CYS A 36 -7.95 -5.25 -1.33
C CYS A 36 -6.46 -5.51 -1.10
N ARG A 37 -5.81 -6.28 -1.99
CA ARG A 37 -4.36 -6.49 -1.95
C ARG A 37 -3.58 -5.21 -2.24
N MET A 38 -4.05 -4.38 -3.18
CA MET A 38 -3.47 -3.06 -3.45
C MET A 38 -3.60 -2.15 -2.21
N GLU A 39 -4.78 -2.09 -1.61
CA GLU A 39 -5.02 -1.31 -0.38
C GLU A 39 -4.12 -1.78 0.77
N GLY A 40 -3.94 -3.10 0.91
CA GLY A 40 -2.99 -3.69 1.87
C GLY A 40 -1.52 -3.35 1.59
N TRP A 41 -1.14 -3.14 0.33
CA TRP A 41 0.22 -2.69 -0.03
C TRP A 41 0.44 -1.22 0.36
N PHE A 42 -0.54 -0.35 0.08
CA PHE A 42 -0.45 1.08 0.37
C PHE A 42 -0.87 1.46 1.80
N ALA A 43 -1.39 0.50 2.57
CA ALA A 43 -1.98 0.70 3.90
C ALA A 43 -3.07 1.79 3.93
N THR A 44 -3.82 1.94 2.84
CA THR A 44 -4.92 2.90 2.71
C THR A 44 -5.93 2.44 1.66
N ASP A 45 -7.17 2.89 1.78
CA ASP A 45 -8.25 2.58 0.86
C ASP A 45 -7.99 3.18 -0.54
N ALA A 46 -8.52 2.54 -1.58
CA ALA A 46 -8.28 2.93 -2.97
C ALA A 46 -8.81 4.34 -3.33
N ASP A 47 -9.67 4.92 -2.50
CA ASP A 47 -10.17 6.28 -2.64
C ASP A 47 -9.18 7.35 -2.13
N ALA A 48 -8.16 6.96 -1.37
CA ALA A 48 -7.07 7.81 -0.90
C ALA A 48 -5.77 7.62 -1.70
N ILE A 49 -5.67 6.58 -2.53
CA ILE A 49 -4.50 6.35 -3.37
C ILE A 49 -4.52 7.28 -4.58
N SER A 50 -3.50 8.14 -4.71
CA SER A 50 -3.30 9.07 -5.83
C SER A 50 -3.09 8.36 -7.17
N LEU A 51 -3.88 8.69 -8.20
CA LEU A 51 -3.65 8.14 -9.54
C LEU A 51 -2.33 8.66 -10.15
N GLN A 52 -1.94 9.89 -9.86
CA GLN A 52 -0.72 10.49 -10.43
C GLN A 52 0.58 10.05 -9.74
N CYS A 53 0.53 9.62 -8.47
CA CYS A 53 1.72 9.45 -7.65
C CYS A 53 1.88 8.05 -7.02
N TRP A 54 0.94 7.11 -7.20
CA TRP A 54 0.98 5.80 -6.54
C TRP A 54 2.22 4.95 -6.86
N ASP A 55 2.86 5.16 -8.00
CA ASP A 55 3.93 4.32 -8.54
C ASP A 55 5.33 4.98 -8.52
N GLN A 56 5.52 6.04 -7.74
CA GLN A 56 6.80 6.77 -7.67
C GLN A 56 7.89 6.05 -6.85
N GLU A 57 7.57 4.94 -6.19
CA GLU A 57 8.53 4.20 -5.37
C GLU A 57 9.63 3.54 -6.21
N VAL A 58 10.89 3.67 -5.79
CA VAL A 58 12.03 3.01 -6.43
C VAL A 58 12.11 1.56 -5.95
N LEU A 59 11.81 0.63 -6.85
CA LEU A 59 11.89 -0.79 -6.55
C LEU A 59 13.34 -1.29 -6.58
N LEU A 60 13.77 -1.91 -5.48
CA LEU A 60 15.06 -2.58 -5.42
C LEU A 60 15.01 -3.93 -6.17
N PRO A 61 16.07 -4.31 -6.90
CA PRO A 61 16.12 -5.61 -7.55
C PRO A 61 16.22 -6.72 -6.50
N GLY A 62 15.61 -7.88 -6.81
CA GLY A 62 15.56 -9.04 -5.91
C GLY A 62 14.14 -9.37 -5.45
N GLY A 63 14.02 -10.43 -4.64
CA GLY A 63 12.74 -10.84 -4.04
C GLY A 63 12.52 -10.22 -2.66
N HIS A 64 11.29 -10.30 -2.15
CA HIS A 64 10.96 -9.90 -0.78
C HIS A 64 11.42 -10.96 0.23
N GLY A 65 12.16 -10.53 1.26
CA GLY A 65 12.59 -11.38 2.37
C GLY A 65 11.71 -11.22 3.60
N LEU A 66 11.43 -12.33 4.30
CA LEU A 66 10.76 -12.31 5.60
C LEU A 66 11.78 -12.42 6.72
N MET A 67 11.73 -11.50 7.68
CA MET A 67 12.57 -11.55 8.89
C MET A 67 12.05 -12.63 9.85
N VAL A 68 12.58 -13.86 9.73
CA VAL A 68 12.10 -15.05 10.47
C VAL A 68 12.21 -14.97 12.00
N ARG A 69 13.00 -14.03 12.53
CA ARG A 69 13.12 -13.75 13.98
C ARG A 69 12.44 -12.44 14.39
N GLY A 70 11.58 -11.91 13.53
CA GLY A 70 11.01 -10.57 13.64
C GLY A 70 12.02 -9.46 13.35
N TYR A 71 11.53 -8.22 13.26
CA TYR A 71 12.37 -7.04 13.02
C TYR A 71 13.08 -6.49 14.27
N ARG A 72 12.60 -6.85 15.48
CA ARG A 72 13.12 -6.34 16.76
C ARG A 72 14.65 -6.49 16.95
N PRO A 73 15.30 -7.60 16.54
CA PRO A 73 16.76 -7.73 16.67
C PRO A 73 17.56 -6.64 15.94
N VAL A 74 17.05 -6.10 14.84
CA VAL A 74 17.68 -4.98 14.11
C VAL A 74 17.70 -3.73 14.98
N ILE A 75 16.52 -3.33 15.49
CA ILE A 75 16.38 -2.15 16.36
C ILE A 75 17.24 -2.30 17.62
N ASN A 76 17.20 -3.46 18.27
CA ASN A 76 18.01 -3.73 19.47
C ASN A 76 19.51 -3.62 19.20
N THR A 77 19.96 -4.02 18.01
CA THR A 77 21.38 -3.95 17.64
C THR A 77 21.81 -2.51 17.37
N LEU A 78 20.98 -1.74 16.67
CA LEU A 78 21.22 -0.31 16.43
C LEU A 78 21.21 0.52 17.72
N ALA A 79 20.41 0.11 18.71
CA ALA A 79 20.31 0.77 20.00
C ALA A 79 21.53 0.56 20.92
N LYS A 80 22.42 -0.40 20.63
CA LYS A 80 23.56 -0.71 21.51
C LYS A 80 24.50 0.49 21.63
N GLY A 81 24.78 0.91 22.87
CA GLY A 81 25.67 2.03 23.15
C GLY A 81 25.01 3.41 23.10
N LEU A 82 23.70 3.49 22.80
CA LEU A 82 22.93 4.73 22.89
C LEU A 82 22.29 4.88 24.28
N ASP A 83 22.35 6.08 24.86
CA ASP A 83 21.55 6.44 26.05
C ASP A 83 20.11 6.76 25.61
N ILE A 84 19.25 5.75 25.57
CA ILE A 84 17.85 5.88 25.14
C ILE A 84 16.94 5.97 26.36
N ARG A 85 16.29 7.12 26.56
CA ARG A 85 15.28 7.31 27.60
C ARG A 85 13.89 6.94 27.09
N LEU A 86 13.40 5.77 27.48
CA LEU A 86 12.05 5.32 27.16
C LEU A 86 11.00 6.01 28.05
N GLY A 87 9.76 6.12 27.56
CA GLY A 87 8.65 6.66 28.34
C GLY A 87 8.66 8.18 28.53
N HIS A 88 9.65 8.88 27.98
CA HIS A 88 9.64 10.33 27.89
C HIS A 88 8.61 10.76 26.83
N ARG A 89 7.53 11.40 27.26
CA ARG A 89 6.58 12.09 26.38
C ARG A 89 6.95 13.57 26.43
N GLY A 90 7.19 14.18 25.28
CA GLY A 90 7.41 15.63 25.20
C GLY A 90 6.23 16.36 25.85
N CYS A 91 6.52 17.45 26.55
CA CYS A 91 5.53 18.34 27.14
C CYS A 91 4.61 18.95 26.07
#